data_AF-A0A017SUT0-F1
#
_entry.id   AF-A0A017SUT0-F1
#
_cell.length_a   1.000
_cell.length_b   1.000
_cell.length_c   1.000
_cell.angle_alpha   90.00
_cell.angle_beta   90.00
_cell.angle_gamma   90.00
#
_symmetry.space_group_name_H-M   'P 1'
#
loop_
_entity.id
_entity.type
_entity.pdbx_description
1 polymer ?
#
loop_
_entity_poly.entity_id
_entity_poly.type
_entity_poly.pdbx_seq_one_letter_code
_entity_poly.pdbx_strand_id
1 'polypeptide(L)'
;MPPAADPSTWAPRAPGARAWRRALLLPALLPALLGAALGHAPASFAADPAPPPGNPPPSAAADADAAANATSGAPLMDARLVLVLAHLPPGTDAEQVRSAIARELGMTVTLAPSWTGPSALVLRRDTASTAPTAHRAALTFHAEDGRLVERAVDLPANPAQAVEVIALLAGNLVRNEAAELSEAFGQRLPAAPPLAAPAPRRPSPEQGRGASPPTTNPSAPGLTTPSGPSAPRSTAPSAPSAPSTPPAPSAPSAPSPCGRPPSARASVTPFGLDLAPFVGTSTFTGVHVRRNLALNLTVGLSEGPLGFELGGLNIATQGACGVQAAVGANLVTAPVSGWQLSVLGNTGTALTGVQTSAGANVSTGDAEGLQLGGVNVTTGALSGVQLGLANITTGTLSGVQFGAVNIAAQGITGLQLGVVNIAPRSTLSLGVLTIIPEGRTHVDLWATDEGFLMAGLKHGGDAFHNLYGAGIRPGSDGVRAWVAYGLGGHLDATSRLFVDVDLLSYSLIAPSDPFSLVLQLRAVLGVRLLRGVALFGGLTFNQHLSADPDAESLGLLGGARFHEGDTGFALRAMWPGFTLGVQGL
;
A
#
# COMPACT_ATOMS: atom_id res chain seq x y z
N MET A 1 -41.94 25.47 42.84
CA MET A 1 -40.88 24.48 43.09
C MET A 1 -41.29 23.16 42.47
N PRO A 2 -40.56 22.72 41.44
CA PRO A 2 -40.03 21.36 41.39
C PRO A 2 -38.48 21.40 41.35
N PRO A 3 -37.79 20.34 41.78
CA PRO A 3 -36.34 20.32 41.90
C PRO A 3 -35.64 20.12 40.54
N ALA A 4 -34.40 20.59 40.49
CA ALA A 4 -33.49 20.57 39.36
C ALA A 4 -33.22 19.16 38.83
N ALA A 5 -33.22 19.02 37.50
CA ALA A 5 -32.71 17.84 36.82
C ALA A 5 -31.17 17.87 36.79
N ASP A 6 -30.58 16.73 37.14
CA ASP A 6 -29.16 16.41 37.19
C ASP A 6 -28.45 16.66 35.83
N PRO A 7 -27.33 17.40 35.75
CA PRO A 7 -26.64 17.66 34.48
C PRO A 7 -25.82 16.48 33.94
N SER A 8 -25.85 15.30 34.58
CA SER A 8 -24.96 14.19 34.23
C SER A 8 -25.44 13.29 33.07
N THR A 9 -26.61 13.54 32.46
CA THR A 9 -27.19 12.63 31.45
C THR A 9 -27.14 13.10 29.99
N TRP A 10 -26.44 14.20 29.66
CA TRP A 10 -26.26 14.62 28.27
C TRP A 10 -24.80 14.65 27.85
N ALA A 11 -24.22 13.46 27.67
CA ALA A 11 -23.02 13.28 26.87
C ALA A 11 -23.44 12.81 25.46
N PRO A 12 -23.17 13.57 24.37
CA PRO A 12 -23.20 12.96 23.06
C PRO A 12 -22.08 11.93 23.03
N ARG A 13 -22.43 10.64 22.94
CA ARG A 13 -21.47 9.56 22.70
C ARG A 13 -20.75 9.86 21.39
N ALA A 14 -19.52 10.35 21.47
CA ALA A 14 -18.59 10.28 20.35
C ALA A 14 -18.51 8.81 19.89
N PRO A 15 -18.58 8.51 18.58
CA PRO A 15 -18.50 7.15 18.10
C PRO A 15 -17.15 6.57 18.56
N GLY A 16 -17.21 5.60 19.48
CA GLY A 16 -16.00 5.02 20.08
C GLY A 16 -15.10 4.42 19.01
N ALA A 17 -13.80 4.31 19.31
CA ALA A 17 -12.73 3.77 18.46
C ALA A 17 -13.05 2.44 17.73
N ARG A 18 -14.12 1.73 18.11
CA ARG A 18 -14.66 0.56 17.40
C ARG A 18 -15.36 0.89 16.07
N ALA A 19 -15.94 2.08 15.91
CA ALA A 19 -16.61 2.50 14.68
C ALA A 19 -15.60 2.77 13.56
N TRP A 20 -14.46 3.40 13.89
CA TRP A 20 -13.37 3.66 12.94
C TRP A 20 -12.59 2.40 12.53
N ARG A 21 -12.52 1.39 13.42
CA ARG A 21 -11.97 0.06 13.08
C ARG A 21 -12.76 -0.69 12.01
N ARG A 22 -14.04 -0.34 11.80
CA ARG A 22 -14.89 -0.92 10.74
C ARG A 22 -14.89 -0.09 9.45
N ALA A 23 -14.57 1.21 9.54
CA ALA A 23 -14.60 2.14 8.41
C ALA A 23 -13.33 2.08 7.54
N LEU A 24 -12.24 1.52 8.06
CA LEU A 24 -11.03 1.25 7.29
C LEU A 24 -11.05 -0.21 6.82
N LEU A 25 -10.94 -0.42 5.50
CA LEU A 25 -10.84 -1.73 4.81
C LEU A 25 -9.60 -2.59 5.24
N LEU A 26 -8.91 -2.20 6.32
CA LEU A 26 -7.73 -2.86 6.86
C LEU A 26 -7.88 -4.38 7.11
N PRO A 27 -8.99 -4.90 7.69
CA PRO A 27 -9.11 -6.35 7.89
C PRO A 27 -9.41 -7.13 6.61
N ALA A 28 -9.80 -6.47 5.51
CA ALA A 28 -10.09 -7.11 4.22
C ALA A 28 -8.85 -7.22 3.31
N LEU A 29 -7.90 -6.30 3.45
CA LEU A 29 -6.66 -6.29 2.65
C LEU A 29 -5.57 -7.23 3.19
N LEU A 30 -5.58 -7.50 4.50
CA LEU A 30 -4.58 -8.33 5.16
C LEU A 30 -4.56 -9.80 4.66
N PRO A 31 -5.71 -10.49 4.49
CA PRO A 31 -5.75 -11.85 3.96
C PRO A 31 -5.36 -11.93 2.47
N ALA A 32 -5.66 -10.89 1.68
CA ALA A 32 -5.30 -10.83 0.27
C ALA A 32 -3.78 -10.63 0.08
N LEU A 33 -3.15 -9.78 0.91
CA LEU A 33 -1.70 -9.57 0.90
C LEU A 33 -0.93 -10.75 1.50
N LEU A 34 -1.45 -11.39 2.57
CA LEU A 34 -0.90 -12.65 3.07
C LEU A 34 -1.11 -13.81 2.07
N GLY A 35 -2.25 -13.87 1.38
CA GLY A 35 -2.55 -14.89 0.37
C GLY A 35 -1.73 -14.75 -0.90
N ALA A 36 -1.31 -13.54 -1.27
CA ALA A 36 -0.38 -13.30 -2.38
C ALA A 36 1.07 -13.65 -2.02
N ALA A 37 1.48 -13.50 -0.76
CA ALA A 37 2.81 -13.88 -0.27
C ALA A 37 2.91 -15.38 0.08
N LEU A 38 1.80 -16.00 0.50
CA LEU A 38 1.64 -17.42 0.78
C LEU A 38 0.87 -18.05 -0.39
N GLY A 39 1.55 -18.26 -1.51
CA GLY A 39 1.05 -19.15 -2.54
C GLY A 39 0.54 -20.44 -1.89
N HIS A 40 -0.67 -20.86 -2.26
CA HIS A 40 -1.32 -22.08 -1.76
C HIS A 40 -0.37 -23.26 -1.93
N ALA A 41 0.29 -23.68 -0.85
CA ALA A 41 0.88 -25.00 -0.77
C ALA A 41 -0.27 -25.97 -0.47
N PRO A 42 -0.62 -26.89 -1.40
CA PRO A 42 -1.57 -27.94 -1.06
C PRO A 42 -0.93 -28.83 0.01
N ALA A 43 -1.60 -28.95 1.14
CA ALA A 43 -1.31 -29.96 2.15
C ALA A 43 -1.65 -31.33 1.56
N SER A 44 -0.72 -31.96 0.85
CA SER A 44 -0.82 -33.38 0.49
C SER A 44 0.55 -33.93 0.06
N PHE A 45 1.38 -34.32 1.01
CA PHE A 45 2.40 -35.36 0.82
C PHE A 45 2.56 -36.13 2.13
N ALA A 46 1.55 -36.94 2.43
CA ALA A 46 1.69 -38.11 3.28
C ALA A 46 1.45 -39.32 2.36
N ALA A 47 2.55 -39.93 1.91
CA ALA A 47 2.48 -41.25 1.30
C ALA A 47 2.49 -42.27 2.45
N ASP A 48 1.32 -42.78 2.82
CA ASP A 48 1.24 -43.99 3.65
C ASP A 48 1.36 -45.24 2.76
N PRO A 49 2.06 -46.30 3.23
CA PRO A 49 2.34 -47.48 2.44
C PRO A 49 1.09 -48.36 2.26
N ALA A 50 1.03 -49.04 1.11
CA ALA A 50 -0.10 -49.87 0.68
C ALA A 50 -0.44 -51.04 1.64
N PRO A 51 -1.74 -51.35 1.86
CA PRO A 51 -2.15 -52.58 2.55
C PRO A 51 -2.28 -53.77 1.56
N PRO A 52 -2.10 -55.02 2.03
CA PRO A 52 -2.12 -56.23 1.18
C PRO A 52 -3.55 -56.68 0.79
N PRO A 53 -3.71 -57.55 -0.22
CA PRO A 53 -5.01 -57.81 -0.84
C PRO A 53 -5.81 -58.92 -0.13
N GLY A 54 -7.15 -58.78 -0.05
CA GLY A 54 -8.02 -59.87 0.39
C GLY A 54 -9.52 -59.56 0.51
N ASN A 55 -10.27 -59.98 -0.52
CA ASN A 55 -11.68 -60.43 -0.57
C ASN A 55 -12.89 -59.45 -0.55
N PRO A 56 -13.97 -59.75 -1.32
CA PRO A 56 -15.05 -58.82 -1.71
C PRO A 56 -16.27 -58.81 -0.76
N PRO A 57 -17.25 -57.88 -0.92
CA PRO A 57 -18.25 -57.59 0.11
C PRO A 57 -19.57 -58.37 -0.08
N PRO A 58 -20.43 -58.46 0.96
CA PRO A 58 -21.83 -58.80 0.77
C PRO A 58 -22.76 -57.58 0.78
N SER A 59 -23.93 -57.84 0.21
CA SER A 59 -25.06 -57.02 -0.24
C SER A 59 -25.88 -56.22 0.80
N ALA A 60 -26.36 -55.06 0.34
CA ALA A 60 -27.71 -54.47 0.37
C ALA A 60 -28.72 -54.74 1.53
N ALA A 61 -29.35 -53.63 1.96
CA ALA A 61 -30.78 -53.40 2.31
C ALA A 61 -30.87 -52.58 3.63
N ALA A 62 -31.33 -51.32 3.62
CA ALA A 62 -32.73 -50.87 3.69
C ALA A 62 -32.96 -50.15 5.05
N ASP A 63 -33.32 -48.88 5.02
CA ASP A 63 -34.62 -48.38 5.51
C ASP A 63 -34.64 -46.86 5.67
N ALA A 64 -35.70 -46.29 5.12
CA ALA A 64 -36.14 -44.92 5.27
C ALA A 64 -37.18 -44.86 6.40
N ASP A 65 -37.11 -43.83 7.25
CA ASP A 65 -38.23 -42.96 7.63
C ASP A 65 -37.95 -42.25 8.96
N ALA A 66 -37.96 -40.90 8.92
CA ALA A 66 -38.67 -40.03 9.86
C ALA A 66 -38.20 -38.59 9.67
N ALA A 67 -38.95 -37.83 8.87
CA ALA A 67 -38.96 -36.37 8.91
C ALA A 67 -40.02 -35.89 9.92
N ALA A 68 -39.65 -34.90 10.74
CA ALA A 68 -40.44 -33.75 11.19
C ALA A 68 -40.19 -33.37 12.67
N ASN A 69 -39.33 -32.38 12.90
CA ASN A 69 -39.80 -31.08 13.40
C ASN A 69 -38.66 -30.04 13.36
N ALA A 70 -38.91 -28.98 12.59
CA ALA A 70 -38.06 -27.82 12.43
C ALA A 70 -38.58 -26.66 13.30
N THR A 71 -37.66 -25.84 13.81
CA THR A 71 -37.77 -24.37 13.91
C THR A 71 -36.45 -23.85 14.50
N SER A 72 -35.79 -22.78 14.06
CA SER A 72 -35.72 -22.03 12.80
C SER A 72 -34.70 -20.91 13.08
N GLY A 73 -33.70 -20.74 12.22
CA GLY A 73 -32.70 -19.67 12.29
C GLY A 73 -31.89 -19.57 10.99
N ALA A 74 -32.57 -19.13 9.91
CA ALA A 74 -32.10 -18.68 8.59
C ALA A 74 -30.83 -19.29 7.94
N PRO A 75 -30.94 -20.05 6.82
CA PRO A 75 -29.81 -20.43 5.98
C PRO A 75 -29.45 -19.34 4.95
N LEU A 76 -28.16 -19.27 4.61
CA LEU A 76 -27.61 -18.50 3.51
C LEU A 76 -28.28 -18.89 2.18
N MET A 77 -28.56 -17.90 1.32
CA MET A 77 -29.06 -18.10 -0.04
C MET A 77 -28.08 -18.96 -0.85
N ASP A 78 -28.47 -20.19 -1.19
CA ASP A 78 -27.76 -21.06 -2.15
C ASP A 78 -27.78 -20.41 -3.55
N ALA A 79 -26.70 -19.75 -3.95
CA ALA A 79 -26.54 -19.33 -5.34
C ALA A 79 -26.39 -20.57 -6.23
N ARG A 80 -27.39 -20.84 -7.08
CA ARG A 80 -27.41 -21.98 -8.02
C ARG A 80 -27.18 -21.47 -9.44
N LEU A 81 -26.11 -21.93 -10.08
CA LEU A 81 -25.79 -21.62 -11.48
C LEU A 81 -26.27 -22.76 -12.38
N VAL A 82 -27.03 -22.45 -13.43
CA VAL A 82 -27.47 -23.45 -14.42
C VAL A 82 -26.46 -23.52 -15.56
N LEU A 83 -25.98 -24.72 -15.89
CA LEU A 83 -25.11 -24.99 -17.03
C LEU A 83 -25.92 -25.64 -18.15
N VAL A 84 -25.99 -24.99 -19.30
CA VAL A 84 -26.63 -25.50 -20.52
C VAL A 84 -25.54 -25.88 -21.51
N LEU A 85 -25.51 -27.14 -21.92
CA LEU A 85 -24.52 -27.67 -22.86
C LEU A 85 -25.18 -27.86 -24.23
N ALA A 86 -24.91 -26.95 -25.18
CA ALA A 86 -25.43 -27.07 -26.54
C ALA A 86 -24.58 -28.02 -27.41
N HIS A 87 -23.28 -28.12 -27.10
CA HIS A 87 -22.35 -29.05 -27.74
C HIS A 87 -21.13 -29.29 -26.85
N LEU A 88 -20.70 -30.54 -26.73
CA LEU A 88 -19.49 -30.92 -25.98
C LEU A 88 -18.29 -31.10 -26.91
N PRO A 89 -17.07 -30.76 -26.46
CA PRO A 89 -15.85 -31.16 -27.14
C PRO A 89 -15.76 -32.69 -27.27
N PRO A 90 -15.20 -33.22 -28.37
CA PRO A 90 -15.01 -34.66 -28.55
C PRO A 90 -14.19 -35.26 -27.39
N GLY A 91 -14.65 -36.37 -26.83
CA GLY A 91 -13.95 -37.07 -25.74
C GLY A 91 -14.14 -36.47 -24.35
N THR A 92 -15.05 -35.51 -24.17
CA THR A 92 -15.41 -34.93 -22.86
C THR A 92 -16.83 -35.32 -22.44
N ASP A 93 -17.03 -35.54 -21.14
CA ASP A 93 -18.34 -35.86 -20.56
C ASP A 93 -18.98 -34.62 -19.90
N ALA A 94 -20.31 -34.52 -19.99
CA ALA A 94 -21.11 -33.44 -19.42
C ALA A 94 -20.86 -33.28 -17.92
N GLU A 95 -20.75 -34.39 -17.20
CA GLU A 95 -20.57 -34.41 -15.75
C GLU A 95 -19.14 -34.04 -15.34
N GLN A 96 -18.14 -34.37 -16.17
CA GLN A 96 -16.76 -33.92 -15.98
C GLN A 96 -16.65 -32.40 -16.13
N VAL A 97 -17.28 -31.83 -17.15
CA VAL A 97 -17.34 -30.37 -17.36
C VAL A 97 -18.09 -29.68 -16.22
N ARG A 98 -19.26 -30.18 -15.84
CA ARG A 98 -20.06 -29.63 -14.72
C ARG A 98 -19.26 -29.65 -13.41
N SER A 99 -18.65 -30.78 -13.07
CA SER A 99 -17.90 -30.93 -11.83
C SER A 99 -16.65 -30.05 -11.80
N ALA A 100 -15.97 -29.87 -12.93
CA ALA A 100 -14.82 -28.98 -13.04
C ALA A 100 -15.21 -27.51 -12.86
N ILE A 101 -16.30 -27.06 -13.49
CA ILE A 101 -16.82 -25.70 -13.32
C ILE A 101 -17.31 -25.46 -11.88
N ALA A 102 -17.98 -26.45 -11.27
CA ALA A 102 -18.42 -26.35 -9.88
C ALA A 102 -17.24 -26.25 -8.90
N ARG A 103 -16.18 -27.04 -9.11
CA ARG A 103 -14.93 -26.95 -8.33
C ARG A 103 -14.25 -25.59 -8.51
N GLU A 104 -14.20 -25.10 -9.75
CA GLU A 104 -13.58 -23.81 -10.04
C GLU A 104 -14.34 -22.66 -9.38
N LEU A 105 -15.68 -22.64 -9.49
CA LEU A 105 -16.51 -21.55 -8.96
C LEU A 105 -16.74 -21.64 -7.45
N GLY A 106 -16.58 -22.81 -6.83
CA GLY A 106 -16.90 -23.02 -5.43
C GLY A 106 -18.40 -22.93 -5.13
N MET A 107 -19.26 -23.19 -6.13
CA MET A 107 -20.72 -23.12 -6.02
C MET A 107 -21.40 -24.31 -6.70
N THR A 108 -22.68 -24.52 -6.40
CA THR A 108 -23.44 -25.61 -7.01
C THR A 108 -23.84 -25.27 -8.44
N VAL A 109 -23.42 -26.12 -9.39
CA VAL A 109 -23.74 -26.01 -10.82
C VAL A 109 -24.65 -27.18 -11.23
N THR A 110 -25.81 -26.85 -11.78
CA THR A 110 -26.83 -27.83 -12.21
C THR A 110 -26.87 -27.90 -13.73
N LEU A 111 -26.78 -29.12 -14.29
CA LEU A 111 -26.99 -29.33 -15.73
C LEU A 111 -28.47 -29.28 -16.06
N ALA A 112 -28.83 -28.52 -17.10
CA ALA A 112 -30.20 -28.49 -17.62
C ALA A 112 -30.20 -28.39 -19.15
N PRO A 113 -31.20 -28.98 -19.84
CA PRO A 113 -31.33 -28.89 -21.29
C PRO A 113 -31.70 -27.48 -21.76
N SER A 114 -32.32 -26.70 -20.88
CA SER A 114 -32.65 -25.28 -21.06
C SER A 114 -32.67 -24.59 -19.71
N TRP A 115 -32.61 -23.27 -19.71
CA TRP A 115 -32.60 -22.46 -18.50
C TRP A 115 -33.79 -21.50 -18.47
N THR A 116 -34.41 -21.40 -17.30
CA THR A 116 -35.41 -20.38 -16.94
C THR A 116 -35.10 -19.92 -15.52
N GLY A 117 -34.23 -18.92 -15.38
CA GLY A 117 -33.72 -18.48 -14.07
C GLY A 117 -32.94 -17.17 -14.17
N PRO A 118 -32.38 -16.67 -13.05
CA PRO A 118 -31.68 -15.38 -13.04
C PRO A 118 -30.32 -15.42 -13.75
N SER A 119 -29.58 -16.53 -13.65
CA SER A 119 -28.25 -16.65 -14.26
C SER A 119 -27.98 -18.02 -14.86
N ALA A 120 -27.28 -18.06 -15.99
CA ALA A 120 -26.87 -19.31 -16.65
C ALA A 120 -25.54 -19.19 -17.36
N LEU A 121 -24.88 -20.34 -17.51
CA LEU A 121 -23.68 -20.50 -18.31
C LEU A 121 -24.01 -21.43 -19.48
N VAL A 122 -23.78 -20.97 -20.71
CA VAL A 122 -24.10 -21.72 -21.93
C VAL A 122 -22.82 -22.04 -22.68
N LEU A 123 -22.49 -23.33 -22.80
CA LEU A 123 -21.34 -23.80 -23.58
C LEU A 123 -21.79 -24.18 -24.99
N ARG A 124 -21.14 -23.58 -25.99
CA ARG A 124 -21.40 -23.81 -27.41
C ARG A 124 -20.10 -24.11 -28.15
N ARG A 125 -20.20 -24.85 -29.23
CA ARG A 125 -19.12 -24.93 -30.22
C ARG A 125 -19.13 -23.65 -31.05
N ASP A 126 -17.98 -23.00 -31.18
CA ASP A 126 -17.85 -21.85 -32.08
C ASP A 126 -17.64 -22.36 -33.51
N THR A 127 -18.62 -22.11 -34.39
CA THR A 127 -18.59 -22.50 -35.80
C THR A 127 -18.11 -21.37 -36.71
N ALA A 128 -17.68 -20.22 -36.17
CA ALA A 128 -17.25 -19.05 -36.94
C ALA A 128 -15.82 -19.17 -37.52
N SER A 129 -15.09 -20.24 -37.21
CA SER A 129 -13.74 -20.48 -37.72
C SER A 129 -13.76 -21.18 -39.09
N THR A 130 -13.05 -20.61 -40.05
CA THR A 130 -12.77 -21.20 -41.37
C THR A 130 -11.62 -22.22 -41.36
N ALA A 131 -11.01 -22.50 -40.20
CA ALA A 131 -9.92 -23.46 -40.05
C ALA A 131 -10.44 -24.85 -39.60
N PRO A 132 -10.29 -25.92 -40.40
CA PRO A 132 -10.91 -27.23 -40.18
C PRO A 132 -10.33 -28.04 -38.99
N THR A 133 -9.32 -27.54 -38.28
CA THR A 133 -8.62 -28.25 -37.18
C THR A 133 -8.73 -27.58 -35.81
N ALA A 134 -9.41 -26.43 -35.68
CA ALA A 134 -9.52 -25.72 -34.41
C ALA A 134 -10.77 -26.17 -33.62
N HIS A 135 -10.57 -26.82 -32.48
CA HIS A 135 -11.63 -27.15 -31.51
C HIS A 135 -11.98 -25.91 -30.68
N ARG A 136 -12.65 -24.93 -31.28
CA ARG A 136 -13.01 -23.68 -30.61
C ARG A 136 -14.33 -23.81 -29.86
N ALA A 137 -14.35 -23.41 -28.59
CA ALA A 137 -15.53 -23.37 -27.76
C ALA A 137 -15.84 -21.95 -27.31
N ALA A 138 -17.12 -21.59 -27.31
CA ALA A 138 -17.64 -20.33 -26.82
C ALA A 138 -18.47 -20.58 -25.56
N LEU A 139 -18.22 -19.78 -24.53
CA LEU A 139 -18.90 -19.84 -23.25
C LEU A 139 -19.58 -18.50 -23.01
N THR A 140 -20.91 -18.52 -22.87
CA THR A 140 -21.73 -17.32 -22.65
C THR A 140 -22.27 -17.35 -21.22
N PHE A 141 -21.99 -16.30 -20.45
CA PHE A 141 -22.58 -16.09 -19.14
C PHE A 141 -23.73 -15.08 -19.23
N HIS A 142 -24.91 -15.52 -18.79
CA HIS A 142 -26.09 -14.71 -18.58
C HIS A 142 -26.14 -14.35 -17.10
N ALA A 143 -25.93 -13.07 -16.77
CA ALA A 143 -25.99 -12.56 -15.41
C ALA A 143 -27.41 -12.12 -15.03
N GLU A 144 -27.66 -12.04 -13.72
CA GLU A 144 -28.97 -11.69 -13.15
C GLU A 144 -29.41 -10.24 -13.48
N ASP A 145 -28.46 -9.34 -13.71
CA ASP A 145 -28.66 -7.95 -14.12
C ASP A 145 -28.98 -7.79 -15.62
N GLY A 146 -29.09 -8.90 -16.37
CA GLY A 146 -29.33 -8.92 -17.81
C GLY A 146 -28.05 -8.77 -18.65
N ARG A 147 -26.87 -8.69 -18.03
CA ARG A 147 -25.58 -8.61 -18.74
C ARG A 147 -25.22 -9.94 -19.38
N LEU A 148 -24.76 -9.87 -20.63
CA LEU A 148 -24.29 -11.02 -21.40
C LEU A 148 -22.79 -10.88 -21.66
N VAL A 149 -22.01 -11.87 -21.22
CA VAL A 149 -20.57 -11.90 -21.49
C VAL A 149 -20.23 -13.20 -22.19
N GLU A 150 -19.67 -13.12 -23.38
CA GLU A 150 -19.22 -14.26 -24.16
C GLU A 150 -17.70 -14.26 -24.31
N ARG A 151 -17.09 -15.43 -24.16
CA ARG A 151 -15.68 -15.64 -24.48
C ARG A 151 -15.51 -16.93 -25.29
N ALA A 152 -14.70 -16.86 -26.34
CA ALA A 152 -14.33 -18.00 -27.15
C ALA A 152 -12.83 -18.32 -27.00
N VAL A 153 -12.50 -19.60 -26.85
CA VAL A 153 -11.13 -20.09 -26.67
C VAL A 153 -10.89 -21.33 -27.53
N ASP A 154 -9.66 -21.49 -28.02
CA ASP A 154 -9.22 -22.71 -28.67
C ASP A 154 -8.89 -23.76 -27.61
N LEU A 155 -9.54 -24.93 -27.71
CA LEU A 155 -9.35 -26.00 -26.73
C LEU A 155 -8.14 -26.88 -27.11
N PRO A 156 -7.33 -27.29 -26.12
CA PRO A 156 -6.32 -28.33 -26.31
C PRO A 156 -6.92 -29.62 -26.88
N ALA A 157 -6.13 -30.36 -27.66
CA ALA A 157 -6.55 -31.66 -28.20
C ALA A 157 -6.74 -32.74 -27.11
N ASN A 158 -6.13 -32.56 -25.93
CA ASN A 158 -6.32 -33.44 -24.79
C ASN A 158 -7.64 -33.09 -24.06
N PRO A 159 -8.60 -34.03 -23.95
CA PRO A 159 -9.91 -33.76 -23.35
C PRO A 159 -9.84 -33.36 -21.88
N ALA A 160 -8.89 -33.87 -21.10
CA ALA A 160 -8.73 -33.50 -19.69
C ALA A 160 -8.29 -32.03 -19.54
N GLN A 161 -7.36 -31.58 -20.40
CA GLN A 161 -6.92 -30.19 -20.44
C GLN A 161 -8.00 -29.27 -21.02
N ALA A 162 -8.81 -29.75 -21.97
CA ALA A 162 -9.94 -28.99 -22.50
C ALA A 162 -10.98 -28.71 -21.40
N VAL A 163 -11.29 -29.68 -20.54
CA VAL A 163 -12.18 -29.50 -19.38
C VAL A 163 -11.63 -28.46 -18.41
N GLU A 164 -10.33 -28.48 -18.15
CA GLU A 164 -9.67 -27.51 -17.27
C GLU A 164 -9.73 -26.08 -17.85
N VAL A 165 -9.44 -25.92 -19.14
CA VAL A 165 -9.55 -24.62 -19.84
C VAL A 165 -10.99 -24.10 -19.82
N ILE A 166 -12.00 -24.96 -20.02
CA ILE A 166 -13.42 -24.60 -19.92
C ILE A 166 -13.78 -24.15 -18.51
N ALA A 167 -13.29 -24.85 -17.48
CA ALA A 167 -13.53 -24.50 -16.09
C ALA A 167 -12.92 -23.13 -15.75
N LEU A 168 -11.65 -22.91 -16.10
CA LEU A 168 -10.98 -21.62 -15.89
C LEU A 168 -11.68 -20.47 -16.63
N LEU A 169 -12.16 -20.72 -17.86
CA LEU A 169 -12.93 -19.74 -18.61
C LEU A 169 -14.26 -19.40 -17.93
N ALA A 170 -14.95 -20.42 -17.39
CA ALA A 170 -16.17 -20.23 -16.60
C ALA A 170 -15.89 -19.42 -15.32
N GLY A 171 -14.80 -19.72 -14.62
CA GLY A 171 -14.29 -18.96 -13.48
C GLY A 171 -14.14 -17.48 -13.80
N ASN A 172 -13.42 -17.19 -14.89
CA ASN A 172 -13.18 -15.82 -15.37
C ASN A 172 -14.48 -15.09 -15.76
N LEU A 173 -15.40 -15.77 -16.42
CA LEU A 173 -16.68 -15.19 -16.88
C LEU A 173 -17.63 -14.88 -15.72
N VAL A 174 -17.73 -15.78 -14.74
CA VAL A 174 -18.68 -15.66 -13.61
C VAL A 174 -18.11 -14.76 -12.51
N ARG A 175 -16.80 -14.81 -12.21
CA ARG A 175 -16.16 -13.99 -11.15
C ARG A 175 -15.74 -12.60 -11.60
N ASN A 176 -15.56 -12.40 -12.90
CA ASN A 176 -15.42 -11.11 -13.55
C ASN A 176 -14.38 -10.14 -12.95
N GLU A 177 -13.11 -10.53 -12.87
CA GLU A 177 -12.00 -9.63 -12.49
C GLU A 177 -11.51 -8.73 -13.66
N ALA A 178 -12.01 -8.91 -14.89
CA ALA A 178 -11.45 -8.27 -16.09
C ALA A 178 -12.36 -7.24 -16.81
N ALA A 179 -13.64 -7.13 -16.44
CA ALA A 179 -14.52 -6.12 -17.04
C ALA A 179 -14.23 -4.70 -16.52
N GLU A 180 -13.86 -4.54 -15.24
CA GLU A 180 -13.47 -3.24 -14.68
C GLU A 180 -12.14 -2.72 -15.26
N LEU A 181 -11.20 -3.63 -15.56
CA LEU A 181 -9.94 -3.27 -16.22
C LEU A 181 -10.14 -2.86 -17.68
N SER A 182 -11.13 -3.40 -18.37
CA SER A 182 -11.40 -3.06 -19.78
C SER A 182 -12.10 -1.70 -19.93
N GLU A 183 -12.90 -1.28 -18.94
CA GLU A 183 -13.43 0.10 -18.87
C GLU A 183 -12.35 1.11 -18.44
N ALA A 184 -11.43 0.72 -17.54
CA ALA A 184 -10.28 1.54 -17.16
C ALA A 184 -9.26 1.72 -18.32
N PHE A 185 -9.14 0.74 -19.22
CA PHE A 185 -8.30 0.82 -20.43
C PHE A 185 -9.08 1.18 -21.71
N GLY A 186 -10.39 1.42 -21.60
CA GLY A 186 -11.31 1.65 -22.71
C GLY A 186 -11.49 3.10 -23.14
N GLN A 187 -10.79 4.06 -22.53
CA GLN A 187 -10.61 5.36 -23.16
C GLN A 187 -9.60 5.20 -24.30
N ARG A 188 -10.12 5.10 -25.52
CA ARG A 188 -9.32 5.24 -26.75
C ARG A 188 -8.42 6.47 -26.59
N LEU A 189 -7.11 6.23 -26.52
CA LEU A 189 -6.11 7.22 -26.92
C LEU A 189 -6.56 7.82 -28.27
N PRO A 190 -6.64 9.15 -28.41
CA PRO A 190 -6.84 9.76 -29.71
C PRO A 190 -5.72 9.27 -30.63
N ALA A 191 -6.08 8.84 -31.84
CA ALA A 191 -5.10 8.46 -32.85
C ALA A 191 -4.11 9.62 -33.05
N ALA A 192 -2.82 9.28 -33.00
CA ALA A 192 -1.76 10.22 -33.35
C ALA A 192 -2.02 10.80 -34.76
N PRO A 193 -1.88 12.12 -34.97
CA PRO A 193 -1.96 12.67 -36.31
C PRO A 193 -0.82 12.09 -37.17
N PRO A 194 -1.07 11.84 -38.48
CA PRO A 194 -0.07 11.27 -39.36
C PRO A 194 1.16 12.18 -39.44
N LEU A 195 2.35 11.58 -39.32
CA LEU A 195 3.62 12.25 -39.58
C LEU A 195 3.60 12.84 -41.00
N ALA A 196 3.71 14.17 -41.08
CA ALA A 196 3.93 14.86 -42.34
C ALA A 196 5.30 14.46 -42.91
N ALA A 197 5.32 14.14 -44.20
CA ALA A 197 6.52 13.83 -44.96
C ALA A 197 7.54 15.01 -44.93
N PRO A 198 8.85 14.73 -44.98
CA PRO A 198 9.86 15.78 -44.96
C PRO A 198 9.84 16.61 -46.25
N ALA A 199 9.69 17.92 -46.11
CA ALA A 199 9.83 18.88 -47.19
C ALA A 199 11.30 19.06 -47.64
N PRO A 200 11.56 19.39 -48.91
CA PRO A 200 12.90 19.38 -49.50
C PRO A 200 13.79 20.52 -48.99
N ARG A 201 15.08 20.20 -48.80
CA ARG A 201 16.14 21.15 -48.42
C ARG A 201 16.28 22.26 -49.44
N ARG A 202 16.41 23.51 -48.96
CA ARG A 202 17.02 24.61 -49.71
C ARG A 202 18.41 24.96 -49.13
N PRO A 203 19.32 25.45 -49.97
CA PRO A 203 20.76 25.47 -49.68
C PRO A 203 21.15 26.65 -48.78
N SER A 204 22.18 26.40 -47.96
CA SER A 204 22.91 27.41 -47.18
C SER A 204 23.75 28.32 -48.10
N PRO A 205 23.88 29.63 -47.78
CA PRO A 205 24.99 30.45 -48.26
C PRO A 205 26.16 30.42 -47.29
N GLU A 206 27.31 30.05 -47.85
CA GLU A 206 28.69 30.53 -47.67
C GLU A 206 29.25 30.97 -46.32
N GLN A 207 30.45 30.42 -46.08
CA GLN A 207 31.44 30.75 -45.06
C GLN A 207 32.06 32.14 -45.26
N GLY A 208 32.43 32.77 -44.15
CA GLY A 208 33.28 33.96 -44.16
C GLY A 208 34.01 34.19 -42.84
N ARG A 209 35.12 33.45 -42.65
CA ARG A 209 36.39 33.82 -41.98
C ARG A 209 36.37 34.53 -40.60
N GLY A 210 37.19 34.00 -39.69
CA GLY A 210 38.09 34.88 -38.92
C GLY A 210 38.39 34.48 -37.47
N ALA A 211 39.60 33.93 -37.28
CA ALA A 211 40.54 34.16 -36.18
C ALA A 211 40.22 33.71 -34.73
N SER A 212 41.06 32.79 -34.26
CA SER A 212 41.40 32.49 -32.86
C SER A 212 42.27 33.61 -32.21
N PRO A 213 42.83 33.41 -30.99
CA PRO A 213 42.34 33.78 -29.66
C PRO A 213 43.27 34.88 -29.03
N PRO A 214 43.30 35.21 -27.71
CA PRO A 214 43.93 34.32 -26.71
C PRO A 214 43.41 34.40 -25.25
N THR A 215 43.80 33.36 -24.50
CA THR A 215 44.08 33.23 -23.04
C THR A 215 43.88 34.43 -22.09
N THR A 216 43.39 34.15 -20.87
CA THR A 216 44.20 34.22 -19.62
C THR A 216 43.38 33.82 -18.39
N ASN A 217 43.98 32.98 -17.54
CA ASN A 217 43.72 32.89 -16.10
C ASN A 217 44.63 33.95 -15.44
N PRO A 218 44.34 34.52 -14.25
CA PRO A 218 44.73 33.79 -13.03
C PRO A 218 43.95 34.11 -11.72
N SER A 219 44.09 33.18 -10.76
CA SER A 219 44.28 33.37 -9.32
C SER A 219 43.17 33.91 -8.40
N ALA A 220 42.91 33.11 -7.36
CA ALA A 220 42.28 33.46 -6.09
C ALA A 220 43.07 34.52 -5.29
N PRO A 221 42.45 35.10 -4.24
CA PRO A 221 42.93 34.78 -2.89
C PRO A 221 41.80 34.59 -1.86
N GLY A 222 42.13 33.85 -0.81
CA GLY A 222 41.22 33.47 0.28
C GLY A 222 40.89 34.59 1.26
N LEU A 223 39.91 34.30 2.12
CA LEU A 223 39.57 35.10 3.28
C LEU A 223 39.31 34.19 4.48
N THR A 224 40.12 34.47 5.49
CA THR A 224 40.20 33.87 6.81
C THR A 224 39.03 34.29 7.70
N THR A 225 38.59 33.36 8.54
CA THR A 225 37.74 33.58 9.71
C THR A 225 38.47 34.39 10.79
N PRO A 226 37.74 35.20 11.59
CA PRO A 226 38.18 35.56 12.92
C PRO A 226 37.29 34.89 13.98
N SER A 227 37.96 34.18 14.89
CA SER A 227 37.42 33.72 16.17
C SER A 227 37.71 34.78 17.24
N GLY A 228 36.78 34.96 18.18
CA GLY A 228 36.88 35.85 19.34
C GLY A 228 35.78 35.53 20.36
N PRO A 229 35.96 35.89 21.65
CA PRO A 229 36.25 34.90 22.69
C PRO A 229 35.09 34.57 23.63
N SER A 230 35.20 33.40 24.27
CA SER A 230 34.32 32.87 25.31
C SER A 230 34.54 33.54 26.68
N ALA A 231 33.45 33.79 27.42
CA ALA A 231 33.42 34.00 28.88
C ALA A 231 31.99 33.67 29.42
N PRO A 232 31.76 33.48 30.73
CA PRO A 232 31.50 32.17 31.30
C PRO A 232 30.06 31.91 31.76
N ARG A 233 29.81 30.61 31.97
CA ARG A 233 28.60 29.95 32.52
C ARG A 233 28.10 30.64 33.81
N SER A 234 26.82 31.04 33.80
CA SER A 234 26.05 31.36 35.02
C SER A 234 25.03 30.25 35.26
N THR A 235 25.21 29.48 36.34
CA THR A 235 24.29 28.45 36.82
C THR A 235 23.23 29.09 37.71
N ALA A 236 21.98 29.10 37.25
CA ALA A 236 20.79 29.31 38.09
C ALA A 236 20.03 27.97 38.23
N PRO A 237 19.51 27.63 39.42
CA PRO A 237 19.01 26.30 39.73
C PRO A 237 17.64 26.04 39.07
N SER A 238 17.54 24.92 38.36
CA SER A 238 16.30 24.38 37.81
C SER A 238 15.38 23.86 38.93
N ALA A 239 14.12 24.30 38.91
CA ALA A 239 13.05 23.74 39.73
C ALA A 239 12.78 22.26 39.37
N PRO A 240 12.35 21.41 40.32
CA PRO A 240 12.25 19.97 40.11
C PRO A 240 11.08 19.62 39.17
N SER A 241 11.42 18.98 38.05
CA SER A 241 10.47 18.35 37.13
C SER A 241 9.72 17.23 37.86
N ALA A 242 8.38 17.22 37.76
CA ALA A 242 7.56 16.10 38.21
C ALA A 242 7.99 14.79 37.52
N PRO A 243 7.97 13.63 38.20
CA PRO A 243 8.46 12.39 37.63
C PRO A 243 7.55 11.95 36.49
N SER A 244 8.09 11.94 35.27
CA SER A 244 7.50 11.23 34.13
C SER A 244 7.54 9.75 34.45
N THR A 245 6.38 9.12 34.60
CA THR A 245 6.24 7.67 34.66
C THR A 245 6.96 7.07 33.45
N PRO A 246 7.97 6.19 33.62
CA PRO A 246 8.63 5.55 32.49
C PRO A 246 7.59 4.77 31.69
N PRO A 247 7.66 4.77 30.34
CA PRO A 247 6.85 3.86 29.55
C PRO A 247 7.11 2.43 30.02
N ALA A 248 6.04 1.65 30.18
CA ALA A 248 6.11 0.27 30.63
C ALA A 248 7.15 -0.51 29.81
N PRO A 249 7.98 -1.36 30.44
CA PRO A 249 9.00 -2.13 29.74
C PRO A 249 8.33 -2.96 28.64
N SER A 250 8.84 -2.80 27.42
CA SER A 250 8.49 -3.64 26.27
C SER A 250 8.61 -5.10 26.65
N ALA A 251 7.59 -5.91 26.31
CA ALA A 251 7.60 -7.35 26.53
C ALA A 251 8.91 -7.97 25.99
N PRO A 252 9.45 -9.01 26.66
CA PRO A 252 10.70 -9.62 26.25
C PRO A 252 10.59 -10.15 24.81
N SER A 253 11.54 -9.72 23.96
CA SER A 253 11.68 -10.20 22.60
C SER A 253 11.84 -11.73 22.59
N ALA A 254 11.28 -12.38 21.57
CA ALA A 254 11.37 -13.83 21.43
C ALA A 254 12.85 -14.29 21.50
N PRO A 255 13.16 -15.40 22.20
CA PRO A 255 14.53 -15.85 22.36
C PRO A 255 15.20 -16.13 21.01
N SER A 256 16.42 -15.62 20.84
CA SER A 256 17.18 -15.73 19.59
C SER A 256 17.41 -17.18 19.14
N PRO A 257 17.26 -17.49 17.84
CA PRO A 257 17.55 -18.82 17.28
C PRO A 257 19.06 -19.16 17.25
N CYS A 258 19.95 -18.18 17.49
CA CYS A 258 21.39 -18.34 17.41
C CYS A 258 22.01 -19.18 18.54
N GLY A 259 21.29 -19.39 19.65
CA GLY A 259 21.75 -20.19 20.79
C GLY A 259 20.86 -21.40 21.11
N ARG A 260 19.84 -21.68 20.30
CA ARG A 260 18.96 -22.83 20.54
C ARG A 260 19.67 -24.14 20.17
N PRO A 261 19.67 -25.15 21.06
CA PRO A 261 20.10 -26.48 20.67
C PRO A 261 19.23 -26.97 19.51
N PRO A 262 19.77 -27.83 18.63
CA PRO A 262 18.99 -28.48 17.58
C PRO A 262 17.80 -29.22 18.19
N SER A 263 16.76 -29.50 17.39
CA SER A 263 15.70 -30.38 17.85
C SER A 263 16.29 -31.74 18.29
N ALA A 264 15.58 -32.51 19.12
CA ALA A 264 16.06 -33.80 19.61
C ALA A 264 16.43 -34.81 18.49
N ARG A 265 16.01 -34.54 17.25
CA ARG A 265 16.29 -35.36 16.06
C ARG A 265 17.34 -34.74 15.14
N ALA A 266 17.84 -33.55 15.44
CA ALA A 266 18.65 -32.78 14.53
C ALA A 266 20.14 -32.83 14.82
N SER A 267 20.91 -32.95 13.73
CA SER A 267 22.37 -32.87 13.75
C SER A 267 22.84 -31.47 13.35
N VAL A 268 24.01 -31.07 13.85
CA VAL A 268 24.70 -29.85 13.38
C VAL A 268 25.81 -30.29 12.44
N THR A 269 25.77 -29.80 11.21
CA THR A 269 26.77 -30.10 10.18
C THR A 269 27.49 -28.82 9.77
N PRO A 270 28.82 -28.80 9.64
CA PRO A 270 29.56 -27.58 9.31
C PRO A 270 29.21 -27.05 7.91
N PHE A 271 28.95 -27.93 6.94
CA PHE A 271 28.59 -27.56 5.57
C PHE A 271 27.48 -28.43 4.99
N GLY A 272 26.71 -27.88 4.06
CA GLY A 272 25.75 -28.60 3.22
C GLY A 272 25.81 -28.11 1.78
N LEU A 273 25.75 -29.03 0.83
CA LEU A 273 25.67 -28.77 -0.60
C LEU A 273 24.58 -29.66 -1.19
N ASP A 274 23.50 -29.06 -1.66
CA ASP A 274 22.33 -29.76 -2.19
C ASP A 274 21.99 -29.24 -3.59
N LEU A 275 21.90 -30.11 -4.59
CA LEU A 275 21.42 -29.74 -5.92
C LEU A 275 19.89 -29.60 -5.90
N ALA A 276 19.25 -30.55 -5.24
CA ALA A 276 17.82 -30.64 -4.99
C ALA A 276 17.60 -31.32 -3.64
N PRO A 277 16.37 -31.25 -3.07
CA PRO A 277 16.04 -32.01 -1.88
C PRO A 277 16.46 -33.47 -2.05
N PHE A 278 17.22 -34.00 -1.09
CA PHE A 278 17.74 -35.37 -1.08
C PHE A 278 18.72 -35.72 -2.19
N VAL A 279 19.27 -34.72 -2.90
CA VAL A 279 20.34 -34.88 -3.90
C VAL A 279 21.54 -34.03 -3.47
N GLY A 280 22.39 -34.62 -2.63
CA GLY A 280 23.57 -33.95 -2.08
C GLY A 280 23.84 -34.35 -0.63
N THR A 281 24.25 -33.41 0.19
CA THR A 281 24.49 -33.64 1.63
C THR A 281 23.22 -33.99 2.42
N SER A 282 22.06 -33.51 1.97
CA SER A 282 20.73 -33.83 2.52
C SER A 282 20.35 -35.30 2.36
N THR A 283 20.95 -36.03 1.41
CA THR A 283 20.76 -37.48 1.27
C THR A 283 21.23 -38.25 2.52
N PHE A 284 22.30 -37.77 3.16
CA PHE A 284 22.93 -38.43 4.31
C PHE A 284 22.55 -37.79 5.64
N THR A 285 22.36 -36.47 5.64
CA THR A 285 22.04 -35.69 6.86
C THR A 285 20.53 -35.54 7.10
N GLY A 286 19.72 -35.83 6.08
CA GLY A 286 18.27 -35.59 6.12
C GLY A 286 17.93 -34.09 6.12
N VAL A 287 16.69 -33.80 6.54
CA VAL A 287 16.14 -32.43 6.63
C VAL A 287 16.13 -31.88 8.06
N HIS A 288 16.24 -32.77 9.06
CA HIS A 288 16.43 -32.41 10.46
C HIS A 288 17.90 -32.10 10.72
N VAL A 289 18.39 -31.00 10.17
CA VAL A 289 19.80 -30.61 10.27
C VAL A 289 19.90 -29.10 10.36
N ARG A 290 20.85 -28.62 11.16
CA ARG A 290 21.30 -27.22 11.15
C ARG A 290 22.67 -27.13 10.52
N ARG A 291 22.88 -26.12 9.67
CA ARG A 291 24.10 -25.99 8.87
C ARG A 291 24.75 -24.63 9.12
N ASN A 292 26.06 -24.61 9.34
CA ASN A 292 26.78 -23.33 9.44
C ASN A 292 26.95 -22.69 8.07
N LEU A 293 27.22 -23.52 7.05
CA LEU A 293 27.28 -23.12 5.64
C LEU A 293 26.37 -24.03 4.82
N ALA A 294 25.44 -23.47 4.04
CA ALA A 294 24.57 -24.24 3.16
C ALA A 294 24.51 -23.62 1.75
N LEU A 295 24.69 -24.45 0.72
CA LEU A 295 24.59 -24.07 -0.68
C LEU A 295 23.57 -24.99 -1.36
N ASN A 296 22.40 -24.47 -1.71
CA ASN A 296 21.29 -25.24 -2.26
C ASN A 296 20.96 -24.73 -3.68
N LEU A 297 21.14 -25.51 -4.75
CA LEU A 297 20.88 -24.98 -6.09
C LEU A 297 19.40 -24.67 -6.34
N THR A 298 18.50 -25.57 -5.93
CA THR A 298 17.05 -25.43 -6.16
C THR A 298 16.30 -25.14 -4.85
N VAL A 299 16.23 -26.11 -3.94
CA VAL A 299 15.50 -25.97 -2.67
C VAL A 299 16.37 -26.48 -1.52
N GLY A 300 16.62 -25.61 -0.55
CA GLY A 300 17.21 -25.94 0.74
C GLY A 300 16.15 -26.26 1.78
N LEU A 301 16.12 -27.50 2.27
CA LEU A 301 15.23 -27.91 3.37
C LEU A 301 16.09 -28.19 4.60
N SER A 302 15.87 -27.45 5.69
CA SER A 302 16.60 -27.64 6.94
C SER A 302 15.81 -27.20 8.18
N GLU A 303 16.38 -27.41 9.36
CA GLU A 303 15.90 -26.73 10.58
C GLU A 303 16.33 -25.26 10.61
N GLY A 304 17.35 -24.92 9.83
CA GLY A 304 17.78 -23.56 9.53
C GLY A 304 19.26 -23.32 9.79
N PRO A 305 19.81 -22.24 9.21
CA PRO A 305 21.24 -21.99 9.25
C PRO A 305 21.73 -21.43 10.59
N LEU A 306 23.03 -21.60 10.80
CA LEU A 306 23.86 -21.09 11.88
C LEU A 306 25.06 -20.33 11.30
N GLY A 307 24.83 -19.49 10.29
CA GLY A 307 25.90 -18.82 9.57
C GLY A 307 25.45 -18.28 8.22
N PHE A 308 25.64 -19.04 7.14
CA PHE A 308 25.32 -18.61 5.78
C PHE A 308 24.56 -19.71 5.03
N GLU A 309 23.48 -19.33 4.36
CA GLU A 309 22.75 -20.18 3.45
C GLU A 309 22.43 -19.43 2.16
N LEU A 310 22.72 -20.07 1.02
CA LEU A 310 22.36 -19.59 -0.31
C LEU A 310 21.50 -20.64 -1.00
N GLY A 311 20.42 -20.23 -1.67
CA GLY A 311 19.80 -21.14 -2.62
C GLY A 311 18.75 -20.60 -3.56
N GLY A 312 18.05 -21.48 -4.27
CA GLY A 312 16.89 -21.10 -5.09
C GLY A 312 15.71 -20.71 -4.19
N LEU A 313 15.26 -21.64 -3.35
CA LEU A 313 14.32 -21.44 -2.26
C LEU A 313 14.94 -22.01 -0.99
N ASN A 314 14.85 -21.31 0.14
CA ASN A 314 15.29 -21.84 1.43
C ASN A 314 14.09 -21.99 2.35
N ILE A 315 13.92 -23.15 2.98
CA ILE A 315 12.86 -23.44 3.94
C ILE A 315 13.51 -23.89 5.25
N ALA A 316 13.29 -23.13 6.31
CA ALA A 316 13.83 -23.41 7.64
C ALA A 316 12.69 -23.54 8.67
N THR A 317 12.64 -24.68 9.35
CA THR A 317 11.51 -25.00 10.26
C THR A 317 11.71 -24.54 11.70
N GLN A 318 12.96 -24.36 12.15
CA GLN A 318 13.31 -24.05 13.56
C GLN A 318 14.03 -22.70 13.74
N GLY A 319 14.12 -21.91 12.67
CA GLY A 319 14.62 -20.54 12.71
C GLY A 319 15.94 -20.36 11.98
N ALA A 320 16.28 -19.13 11.66
CA ALA A 320 17.49 -18.81 10.92
C ALA A 320 18.40 -17.91 11.77
N CYS A 321 19.67 -18.28 11.86
CA CYS A 321 20.71 -17.44 12.45
C CYS A 321 21.79 -17.16 11.40
N GLY A 322 22.09 -15.87 11.18
CA GLY A 322 23.07 -15.42 10.21
C GLY A 322 22.45 -14.92 8.90
N VAL A 323 23.05 -15.24 7.76
CA VAL A 323 22.64 -14.76 6.44
C VAL A 323 21.93 -15.86 5.65
N GLN A 324 20.75 -15.56 5.13
CA GLN A 324 19.99 -16.39 4.19
C GLN A 324 19.78 -15.61 2.90
N ALA A 325 20.28 -16.11 1.79
CA ALA A 325 20.08 -15.54 0.46
C ALA A 325 19.34 -16.55 -0.42
N ALA A 326 18.29 -16.11 -1.10
CA ALA A 326 17.53 -16.95 -2.03
C ALA A 326 17.26 -16.23 -3.35
N VAL A 327 17.26 -16.93 -4.49
CA VAL A 327 16.75 -16.33 -5.74
C VAL A 327 15.24 -16.13 -5.64
N GLY A 328 14.51 -17.13 -5.18
CA GLY A 328 13.07 -17.06 -4.96
C GLY A 328 12.72 -16.47 -3.60
N ALA A 329 12.70 -17.30 -2.55
CA ALA A 329 12.22 -16.89 -1.23
C ALA A 329 12.94 -17.61 -0.07
N ASN A 330 12.97 -16.96 1.08
CA ASN A 330 13.35 -17.56 2.37
C ASN A 330 12.11 -17.76 3.23
N LEU A 331 11.70 -19.01 3.44
CA LEU A 331 10.52 -19.39 4.21
C LEU A 331 10.92 -19.93 5.58
N VAL A 332 10.86 -19.09 6.61
CA VAL A 332 11.22 -19.49 7.97
C VAL A 332 9.98 -19.52 8.86
N THR A 333 9.63 -20.69 9.40
CA THR A 333 8.45 -20.87 10.25
C THR A 333 8.72 -20.61 11.74
N ALA A 334 9.85 -19.98 12.06
CA ALA A 334 10.28 -19.66 13.41
C ALA A 334 11.03 -18.31 13.42
N PRO A 335 11.63 -17.87 14.55
CA PRO A 335 12.34 -16.60 14.60
C PRO A 335 13.56 -16.54 13.69
N VAL A 336 13.86 -15.34 13.19
CA VAL A 336 15.02 -15.02 12.35
C VAL A 336 15.89 -14.02 13.08
N SER A 337 17.18 -14.33 13.23
CA SER A 337 18.19 -13.43 13.79
C SER A 337 19.33 -13.29 12.81
N GLY A 338 19.34 -12.19 12.04
CA GLY A 338 20.33 -11.95 11.00
C GLY A 338 19.72 -11.31 9.74
N TRP A 339 20.19 -11.70 8.56
CA TRP A 339 19.78 -11.09 7.29
C TRP A 339 19.14 -12.11 6.35
N GLN A 340 17.92 -11.84 5.89
CA GLN A 340 17.29 -12.55 4.77
C GLN A 340 17.27 -11.67 3.51
N LEU A 341 17.77 -12.19 2.40
CA LEU A 341 17.78 -11.56 1.09
C LEU A 341 17.09 -12.47 0.07
N SER A 342 16.13 -11.93 -0.69
CA SER A 342 15.52 -12.68 -1.79
C SER A 342 14.94 -11.80 -2.91
N VAL A 343 14.45 -12.39 -4.01
CA VAL A 343 13.69 -11.63 -5.00
C VAL A 343 12.21 -11.59 -4.64
N LEU A 344 11.59 -12.75 -4.39
CA LEU A 344 10.14 -12.85 -4.19
C LEU A 344 9.71 -12.50 -2.76
N GLY A 345 10.39 -13.04 -1.75
CA GLY A 345 10.03 -12.69 -0.38
C GLY A 345 10.73 -13.44 0.73
N ASN A 346 10.58 -12.90 1.93
CA ASN A 346 11.13 -13.47 3.16
C ASN A 346 10.00 -13.56 4.19
N THR A 347 9.92 -14.67 4.92
CA THR A 347 9.01 -14.81 6.05
C THR A 347 9.72 -15.33 7.29
N GLY A 348 9.23 -14.89 8.45
CA GLY A 348 9.69 -15.27 9.78
C GLY A 348 8.59 -15.03 10.81
N THR A 349 8.62 -15.74 11.94
CA THR A 349 7.67 -15.47 13.05
C THR A 349 8.09 -14.30 13.94
N ALA A 350 9.38 -13.97 13.94
CA ALA A 350 9.93 -12.79 14.55
C ALA A 350 11.22 -12.44 13.81
N LEU A 351 11.59 -11.16 13.80
CA LEU A 351 12.81 -10.67 13.16
C LEU A 351 13.67 -9.92 14.16
N THR A 352 14.95 -10.27 14.22
CA THR A 352 16.00 -9.42 14.79
C THR A 352 17.10 -9.27 13.74
N GLY A 353 17.10 -8.18 12.98
CA GLY A 353 18.05 -7.94 11.91
C GLY A 353 17.44 -7.31 10.66
N VAL A 354 17.68 -7.91 9.49
CA VAL A 354 17.35 -7.32 8.18
C VAL A 354 16.56 -8.30 7.31
N GLN A 355 15.46 -7.86 6.71
CA GLN A 355 14.79 -8.56 5.62
C GLN A 355 14.77 -7.68 4.38
N THR A 356 15.34 -8.17 3.28
CA THR A 356 15.38 -7.46 2.01
C THR A 356 14.80 -8.33 0.90
N SER A 357 13.80 -7.83 0.18
CA SER A 357 13.27 -8.51 -1.02
C SER A 357 12.78 -7.52 -2.05
N ALA A 358 12.63 -7.93 -3.32
CA ALA A 358 11.93 -7.10 -4.30
C ALA A 358 10.40 -7.21 -4.12
N GLY A 359 9.91 -8.39 -3.77
CA GLY A 359 8.52 -8.65 -3.45
C GLY A 359 8.17 -8.29 -2.00
N ALA A 360 7.96 -9.30 -1.15
CA ALA A 360 7.40 -9.11 0.19
C ALA A 360 8.28 -9.61 1.35
N ASN A 361 8.41 -8.81 2.39
CA ASN A 361 8.96 -9.24 3.69
C ASN A 361 7.82 -9.34 4.71
N VAL A 362 7.71 -10.47 5.39
CA VAL A 362 6.64 -10.75 6.35
C VAL A 362 7.23 -11.21 7.68
N SER A 363 6.87 -10.52 8.76
CA SER A 363 7.04 -10.98 10.13
C SER A 363 5.67 -11.22 10.77
N THR A 364 5.37 -12.47 11.13
CA THR A 364 4.10 -12.84 11.81
C THR A 364 4.12 -12.62 13.32
N GLY A 365 5.13 -11.91 13.82
CA GLY A 365 5.26 -11.48 15.21
C GLY A 365 6.08 -10.21 15.28
N ASP A 366 6.89 -10.06 16.33
CA ASP A 366 7.66 -8.84 16.55
C ASP A 366 8.85 -8.74 15.59
N ALA A 367 9.19 -7.50 15.20
CA ALA A 367 10.34 -7.21 14.36
C ALA A 367 11.20 -6.11 14.98
N GLU A 368 12.50 -6.34 15.02
CA GLU A 368 13.52 -5.39 15.42
C GLU A 368 14.56 -5.29 14.30
N GLY A 369 14.68 -4.10 13.69
CA GLY A 369 15.65 -3.83 12.63
C GLY A 369 15.04 -3.27 11.34
N LEU A 370 15.48 -3.75 10.18
CA LEU A 370 15.15 -3.17 8.87
C LEU A 370 14.38 -4.15 7.99
N GLN A 371 13.25 -3.71 7.43
CA GLN A 371 12.58 -4.38 6.32
C GLN A 371 12.61 -3.47 5.08
N LEU A 372 13.16 -3.96 3.97
CA LEU A 372 13.20 -3.27 2.69
C LEU A 372 12.63 -4.16 1.59
N GLY A 373 11.56 -3.71 0.94
CA GLY A 373 11.00 -4.42 -0.21
C GLY A 373 9.75 -3.79 -0.79
N GLY A 374 9.14 -4.43 -1.79
CA GLY A 374 7.90 -3.92 -2.37
C GLY A 374 6.80 -3.79 -1.32
N VAL A 375 6.60 -4.83 -0.52
CA VAL A 375 5.64 -4.85 0.60
C VAL A 375 6.32 -5.33 1.87
N ASN A 376 6.21 -4.59 2.96
CA ASN A 376 6.68 -5.01 4.27
C ASN A 376 5.49 -5.15 5.23
N VAL A 377 5.39 -6.31 5.89
CA VAL A 377 4.32 -6.61 6.84
C VAL A 377 4.94 -7.08 8.15
N THR A 378 4.54 -6.45 9.25
CA THR A 378 4.83 -6.91 10.62
C THR A 378 3.53 -6.97 11.41
N THR A 379 3.16 -8.15 11.89
CA THR A 379 1.89 -8.31 12.63
C THR A 379 2.03 -7.99 14.13
N GLY A 380 3.23 -8.17 14.69
CA GLY A 380 3.55 -7.79 16.07
C GLY A 380 4.01 -6.33 16.20
N ALA A 381 4.77 -6.05 17.26
CA ALA A 381 5.42 -4.77 17.45
C ALA A 381 6.64 -4.63 16.52
N LEU A 382 6.86 -3.43 16.00
CA LEU A 382 8.03 -3.11 15.19
C LEU A 382 8.87 -2.05 15.90
N SER A 383 10.15 -2.35 16.11
CA SER A 383 11.19 -1.40 16.51
C SER A 383 12.22 -1.29 15.38
N GLY A 384 12.14 -0.25 14.55
CA GLY A 384 13.08 -0.07 13.44
C GLY A 384 12.50 0.61 12.21
N VAL A 385 12.89 0.16 11.02
CA VAL A 385 12.65 0.85 9.75
C VAL A 385 11.96 -0.08 8.75
N GLN A 386 10.90 0.42 8.11
CA GLN A 386 10.25 -0.20 6.95
C GLN A 386 10.37 0.73 5.73
N LEU A 387 10.98 0.23 4.66
CA LEU A 387 11.15 0.94 3.38
C LEU A 387 10.49 0.13 2.26
N GLY A 388 9.50 0.69 1.58
CA GLY A 388 8.80 -0.06 0.53
C GLY A 388 7.71 0.70 -0.18
N LEU A 389 7.01 0.06 -1.11
CA LEU A 389 5.81 0.66 -1.72
C LEU A 389 4.67 0.68 -0.71
N ALA A 390 4.51 -0.42 0.03
CA ALA A 390 3.55 -0.53 1.12
C ALA A 390 4.21 -1.06 2.40
N ASN A 391 4.00 -0.36 3.51
CA ASN A 391 4.50 -0.73 4.83
C ASN A 391 3.33 -0.88 5.79
N ILE A 392 3.19 -2.06 6.39
CA ILE A 392 2.04 -2.40 7.26
C ILE A 392 2.57 -2.95 8.58
N THR A 393 2.19 -2.30 9.68
CA THR A 393 2.42 -2.80 11.03
C THR A 393 1.11 -2.85 11.80
N THR A 394 0.72 -4.02 12.29
CA THR A 394 -0.55 -4.18 13.05
C THR A 394 -0.38 -4.04 14.57
N GLY A 395 0.84 -4.23 15.09
CA GLY A 395 1.18 -3.87 16.46
C GLY A 395 1.63 -2.41 16.61
N THR A 396 2.27 -2.11 17.73
CA THR A 396 2.86 -0.78 17.98
C THR A 396 4.12 -0.60 17.17
N LEU A 397 4.31 0.59 16.58
CA LEU A 397 5.52 0.93 15.84
C LEU A 397 6.37 1.96 16.60
N SER A 398 7.66 1.68 16.75
CA SER A 398 8.68 2.65 17.16
C SER A 398 9.76 2.74 16.07
N GLY A 399 9.83 3.86 15.35
CA GLY A 399 10.81 4.04 14.27
C GLY A 399 10.25 4.72 13.02
N VAL A 400 10.58 4.20 11.83
CA VAL A 400 10.33 4.90 10.55
C VAL A 400 9.60 4.01 9.54
N GLN A 401 8.56 4.54 8.91
CA GLN A 401 7.98 3.99 7.68
C GLN A 401 8.17 4.98 6.52
N PHE A 402 8.77 4.51 5.43
CA PHE A 402 8.91 5.27 4.19
C PHE A 402 8.35 4.47 3.02
N GLY A 403 7.35 5.02 2.35
CA GLY A 403 6.70 4.34 1.25
C GLY A 403 5.53 5.06 0.64
N ALA A 404 4.95 4.54 -0.44
CA ALA A 404 3.76 5.14 -1.03
C ALA A 404 2.57 5.05 -0.06
N VAL A 405 2.42 3.89 0.60
CA VAL A 405 1.37 3.64 1.59
C VAL A 405 2.01 3.15 2.90
N ASN A 406 1.74 3.85 4.00
CA ASN A 406 2.19 3.49 5.34
C ASN A 406 0.99 3.30 6.27
N ILE A 407 0.96 2.17 6.97
CA ILE A 407 -0.13 1.80 7.89
C ILE A 407 0.47 1.34 9.22
N ALA A 408 0.08 2.00 10.31
CA ALA A 408 0.41 1.60 11.68
C ALA A 408 -0.86 1.48 12.52
N ALA A 409 -1.41 0.27 12.63
CA ALA A 409 -2.77 0.05 13.15
C ALA A 409 -2.95 0.35 14.65
N GLN A 410 -1.86 0.33 15.45
CA GLN A 410 -1.87 0.71 16.87
C GLN A 410 -1.12 2.01 17.16
N GLY A 411 -0.76 2.76 16.11
CA GLY A 411 -0.02 4.00 16.21
C GLY A 411 1.49 3.84 16.06
N ILE A 412 2.14 4.99 15.85
CA ILE A 412 3.58 5.09 15.65
C ILE A 412 4.19 6.12 16.61
N THR A 413 5.33 5.76 17.18
CA THR A 413 6.28 6.68 17.79
C THR A 413 7.46 6.84 16.84
N GLY A 414 7.51 7.96 16.10
CA GLY A 414 8.50 8.19 15.06
C GLY A 414 7.94 8.83 13.80
N LEU A 415 8.47 8.45 12.63
CA LEU A 415 8.21 9.11 11.35
C LEU A 415 7.45 8.20 10.38
N GLN A 416 6.35 8.69 9.80
CA GLN A 416 5.79 8.15 8.56
C GLN A 416 5.96 9.17 7.44
N LEU A 417 6.59 8.76 6.34
CA LEU A 417 6.73 9.58 5.14
C LEU A 417 6.21 8.81 3.94
N GLY A 418 5.21 9.37 3.25
CA GLY A 418 4.59 8.69 2.13
C GLY A 418 3.55 9.49 1.37
N VAL A 419 2.89 8.86 0.40
CA VAL A 419 1.73 9.48 -0.26
C VAL A 419 0.51 9.37 0.64
N VAL A 420 0.29 8.18 1.21
CA VAL A 420 -0.78 7.89 2.14
C VAL A 420 -0.21 7.37 3.45
N ASN A 421 -0.55 8.01 4.56
CA ASN A 421 -0.18 7.59 5.90
C ASN A 421 -1.44 7.37 6.75
N ILE A 422 -1.52 6.24 7.45
CA ILE A 422 -2.68 5.88 8.28
C ILE A 422 -2.19 5.38 9.64
N ALA A 423 -2.60 6.05 10.71
CA ALA A 423 -2.37 5.59 12.07
C ALA A 423 -3.39 6.20 13.03
N PRO A 424 -3.81 5.53 14.12
CA PRO A 424 -4.61 6.17 15.14
C PRO A 424 -3.92 7.41 15.74
N ARG A 425 -2.62 7.27 16.06
CA ARG A 425 -1.73 8.32 16.56
C ARG A 425 -0.38 8.26 15.87
N SER A 426 0.24 9.43 15.67
CA SER A 426 1.58 9.54 15.10
C SER A 426 2.34 10.75 15.67
N THR A 427 3.64 10.57 15.95
CA THR A 427 4.53 11.68 16.34
C THR A 427 4.75 12.64 15.17
N LEU A 428 5.11 12.10 14.00
CA LEU A 428 5.34 12.86 12.78
C LEU A 428 4.85 12.04 11.58
N SER A 429 3.90 12.59 10.83
CA SER A 429 3.40 11.98 9.62
C SER A 429 3.33 13.03 8.52
N LEU A 430 4.03 12.76 7.42
CA LEU A 430 4.18 13.64 6.27
C LEU A 430 3.74 12.90 5.02
N GLY A 431 2.70 13.40 4.36
CA GLY A 431 2.23 12.81 3.12
C GLY A 431 1.01 13.48 2.57
N VAL A 432 0.76 13.28 1.26
CA VAL A 432 -0.36 13.90 0.52
C VAL A 432 -1.68 13.69 1.25
N LEU A 433 -1.93 12.47 1.69
CA LEU A 433 -3.07 12.12 2.52
C LEU A 433 -2.58 11.48 3.82
N THR A 434 -2.87 12.14 4.94
CA THR A 434 -2.52 11.63 6.26
C THR A 434 -3.79 11.51 7.09
N ILE A 435 -4.11 10.30 7.54
CA ILE A 435 -5.32 10.00 8.32
C ILE A 435 -4.90 9.63 9.74
N ILE A 436 -5.07 10.57 10.67
CA ILE A 436 -4.72 10.43 12.09
C ILE A 436 -5.94 10.75 12.97
N PRO A 437 -6.88 9.80 13.14
CA PRO A 437 -8.18 10.07 13.76
C PRO A 437 -8.11 10.51 15.23
N GLU A 438 -7.11 10.08 15.98
CA GLU A 438 -6.93 10.48 17.39
C GLU A 438 -6.00 11.69 17.54
N GLY A 439 -5.59 12.30 16.43
CA GLY A 439 -4.79 13.53 16.40
C GLY A 439 -5.67 14.78 16.27
N ARG A 440 -5.12 15.82 15.63
CA ARG A 440 -5.84 17.06 15.39
C ARG A 440 -6.68 17.00 14.14
N THR A 441 -7.91 17.48 14.26
CA THR A 441 -8.80 17.77 13.14
C THR A 441 -9.42 19.11 13.44
N HIS A 442 -9.30 20.08 12.53
CA HIS A 442 -9.89 21.40 12.68
C HIS A 442 -10.36 21.92 11.33
N VAL A 443 -11.41 22.73 11.33
CA VAL A 443 -11.87 23.45 10.16
C VAL A 443 -11.44 24.91 10.27
N ASP A 444 -10.68 25.39 9.30
CA ASP A 444 -10.21 26.78 9.20
C ASP A 444 -11.04 27.54 8.18
N LEU A 445 -11.48 28.74 8.55
CA LEU A 445 -11.95 29.76 7.63
C LEU A 445 -10.97 30.93 7.69
N TRP A 446 -10.38 31.32 6.56
CA TRP A 446 -9.40 32.41 6.55
C TRP A 446 -9.54 33.33 5.35
N ALA A 447 -9.10 34.56 5.57
CA ALA A 447 -8.91 35.56 4.55
C ALA A 447 -7.44 35.98 4.52
N THR A 448 -6.97 36.41 3.35
CA THR A 448 -5.62 36.95 3.18
C THR A 448 -5.67 38.33 2.53
N ASP A 449 -4.59 39.08 2.65
CA ASP A 449 -4.44 40.40 2.03
C ASP A 449 -4.41 40.33 0.48
N GLU A 450 -4.10 39.17 -0.10
CA GLU A 450 -4.25 38.94 -1.55
C GLU A 450 -5.70 38.85 -2.01
N GLY A 451 -6.65 38.79 -1.08
CA GLY A 451 -8.08 38.66 -1.35
C GLY A 451 -8.58 37.21 -1.45
N PHE A 452 -7.78 36.23 -1.02
CA PHE A 452 -8.28 34.85 -0.88
C PHE A 452 -9.28 34.78 0.27
N LEU A 453 -10.40 34.10 0.03
CA LEU A 453 -11.38 33.70 1.03
C LEU A 453 -11.50 32.19 0.98
N MET A 454 -11.07 31.51 2.03
CA MET A 454 -10.83 30.07 2.02
C MET A 454 -11.50 29.37 3.18
N ALA A 455 -11.91 28.13 2.93
CA ALA A 455 -12.29 27.17 3.93
C ALA A 455 -11.40 25.93 3.78
N GLY A 456 -11.00 25.32 4.89
CA GLY A 456 -10.12 24.16 4.81
C GLY A 456 -10.12 23.28 6.05
N LEU A 457 -9.62 22.06 5.86
CA LEU A 457 -9.46 21.05 6.87
C LEU A 457 -7.98 20.95 7.23
N LYS A 458 -7.65 21.24 8.49
CA LYS A 458 -6.36 20.88 9.09
C LYS A 458 -6.49 19.51 9.74
N HIS A 459 -5.73 18.54 9.27
CA HIS A 459 -5.77 17.18 9.81
C HIS A 459 -4.38 16.56 9.94
N GLY A 460 -4.08 15.94 11.10
CA GLY A 460 -2.80 15.27 11.31
C GLY A 460 -2.50 14.94 12.77
N GLY A 461 -1.22 14.78 13.10
CA GLY A 461 -0.76 14.46 14.44
C GLY A 461 -0.67 15.68 15.38
N ASP A 462 -0.07 15.46 16.55
CA ASP A 462 -0.04 16.45 17.64
C ASP A 462 0.94 17.61 17.40
N ALA A 463 1.93 17.44 16.53
CA ALA A 463 2.89 18.50 16.20
C ALA A 463 2.79 18.93 14.73
N PHE A 464 2.34 18.06 13.84
CA PHE A 464 2.33 18.31 12.39
C PHE A 464 0.97 17.98 11.79
N HIS A 465 0.55 18.78 10.82
CA HIS A 465 -0.73 18.61 10.15
C HIS A 465 -0.62 18.87 8.65
N ASN A 466 -1.57 18.30 7.91
CA ASN A 466 -1.86 18.65 6.53
C ASN A 466 -3.01 19.66 6.51
N LEU A 467 -3.01 20.53 5.52
CA LEU A 467 -4.07 21.48 5.27
C LEU A 467 -4.63 21.26 3.88
N TYR A 468 -5.95 21.06 3.80
CA TYR A 468 -6.69 20.91 2.56
C TYR A 468 -7.71 22.04 2.48
N GLY A 469 -7.55 22.96 1.53
CA GLY A 469 -8.38 24.15 1.41
C GLY A 469 -9.07 24.26 0.06
N ALA A 470 -10.23 24.92 0.04
CA ALA A 470 -10.88 25.39 -1.16
C ALA A 470 -11.50 26.75 -0.87
N GLY A 471 -11.56 27.61 -1.88
CA GLY A 471 -12.06 28.95 -1.70
C GLY A 471 -12.16 29.73 -2.99
N ILE A 472 -12.31 31.04 -2.82
CA ILE A 472 -12.49 31.97 -3.90
C ILE A 472 -11.58 33.17 -3.75
N ARG A 473 -11.32 33.83 -4.86
CA ARG A 473 -10.66 35.12 -4.90
C ARG A 473 -11.43 36.07 -5.81
N PRO A 474 -12.14 37.06 -5.25
CA PRO A 474 -12.73 38.14 -6.02
C PRO A 474 -11.64 39.01 -6.67
N GLY A 475 -11.84 39.38 -7.93
CA GLY A 475 -10.98 40.32 -8.67
C GLY A 475 -11.80 41.20 -9.62
N SER A 476 -11.13 42.08 -10.36
CA SER A 476 -11.77 42.97 -11.35
C SER A 476 -12.55 42.19 -12.42
N ASP A 477 -12.03 41.02 -12.80
CA ASP A 477 -12.55 40.21 -13.91
C ASP A 477 -13.54 39.13 -13.43
N GLY A 478 -13.96 39.20 -12.16
CA GLY A 478 -14.91 38.28 -11.55
C GLY A 478 -14.34 37.48 -10.37
N VAL A 479 -15.05 36.43 -9.98
CA VAL A 479 -14.68 35.55 -8.86
C VAL A 479 -14.05 34.27 -9.40
N ARG A 480 -12.83 33.96 -8.96
CA ARG A 480 -12.11 32.73 -9.36
C ARG A 480 -12.06 31.73 -8.21
N ALA A 481 -12.22 30.45 -8.52
CA ALA A 481 -12.11 29.36 -7.56
C ALA A 481 -10.67 28.87 -7.42
N TRP A 482 -10.25 28.59 -6.19
CA TRP A 482 -8.89 28.16 -5.86
C TRP A 482 -8.92 27.00 -4.88
N VAL A 483 -7.93 26.12 -4.99
CA VAL A 483 -7.66 25.08 -4.00
C VAL A 483 -6.33 25.33 -3.34
N ALA A 484 -6.22 24.92 -2.07
CA ALA A 484 -5.00 24.97 -1.30
C ALA A 484 -4.62 23.58 -0.80
N TYR A 485 -3.34 23.27 -0.85
CA TYR A 485 -2.77 22.11 -0.17
C TYR A 485 -1.54 22.57 0.61
N GLY A 486 -1.37 22.09 1.83
CA GLY A 486 -0.23 22.49 2.64
C GLY A 486 0.13 21.55 3.77
N LEU A 487 1.26 21.87 4.38
CA LEU A 487 1.85 21.17 5.51
C LEU A 487 2.19 22.20 6.58
N GLY A 488 1.94 21.86 7.83
CA GLY A 488 2.08 22.81 8.94
C GLY A 488 2.60 22.18 10.21
N GLY A 489 3.43 22.94 10.92
CA GLY A 489 3.82 22.67 12.30
C GLY A 489 2.93 23.46 13.26
N HIS A 490 2.64 22.90 14.42
CA HIS A 490 1.84 23.52 15.48
C HIS A 490 2.56 23.42 16.81
N LEU A 491 2.52 24.50 17.56
CA LEU A 491 3.10 24.60 18.88
C LEU A 491 2.10 25.25 19.84
N ASP A 492 1.75 24.53 20.90
CA ASP A 492 1.03 25.10 22.03
C ASP A 492 1.98 25.91 22.92
N ALA A 493 1.88 27.24 22.84
CA ALA A 493 2.65 28.14 23.70
C ALA A 493 2.07 28.20 25.13
N THR A 494 0.74 28.17 25.24
CA THR A 494 0.00 28.07 26.51
C THR A 494 -1.31 27.30 26.29
N SER A 495 -2.12 27.10 27.34
CA SER A 495 -3.45 26.49 27.19
C SER A 495 -4.39 27.30 26.29
N ARG A 496 -4.15 28.60 26.09
CA ARG A 496 -4.98 29.48 25.25
C ARG A 496 -4.30 29.94 23.97
N LEU A 497 -2.98 29.87 23.87
CA LEU A 497 -2.21 30.41 22.76
C LEU A 497 -1.48 29.29 22.03
N PHE A 498 -1.57 29.30 20.70
CA PHE A 498 -0.80 28.40 19.84
C PHE A 498 -0.15 29.19 18.70
N VAL A 499 0.89 28.61 18.13
CA VAL A 499 1.57 29.12 16.94
C VAL A 499 1.56 28.03 15.88
N ASP A 500 1.12 28.37 14.67
CA ASP A 500 1.29 27.50 13.50
C ASP A 500 2.28 28.13 12.52
N VAL A 501 3.08 27.27 11.89
CA VAL A 501 3.93 27.62 10.75
C VAL A 501 3.57 26.69 9.62
N ASP A 502 2.92 27.23 8.58
CA ASP A 502 2.36 26.44 7.48
C ASP A 502 2.98 26.85 6.14
N LEU A 503 3.28 25.86 5.31
CA LEU A 503 3.60 26.03 3.91
C LEU A 503 2.40 25.58 3.07
N LEU A 504 1.84 26.51 2.30
CA LEU A 504 0.65 26.35 1.48
C LEU A 504 0.98 26.53 0.00
N SER A 505 0.29 25.78 -0.83
CA SER A 505 0.27 25.89 -2.28
C SER A 505 -1.16 26.20 -2.69
N TYR A 506 -1.38 27.32 -3.37
CA TYR A 506 -2.66 27.68 -3.98
C TYR A 506 -2.58 27.47 -5.48
N SER A 507 -3.55 26.73 -6.02
CA SER A 507 -3.69 26.49 -7.45
C SER A 507 -5.06 26.98 -7.93
N LEU A 508 -5.05 27.65 -9.08
CA LEU A 508 -6.26 28.10 -9.76
C LEU A 508 -7.00 26.88 -10.34
N ILE A 509 -8.32 26.83 -10.19
CA ILE A 509 -9.17 25.86 -10.89
C ILE A 509 -9.76 26.53 -12.12
N ALA A 510 -8.99 26.57 -13.22
CA ALA A 510 -9.45 27.10 -14.50
C ALA A 510 -8.86 26.26 -15.65
N PRO A 511 -9.68 25.54 -16.44
CA PRO A 511 -9.20 24.65 -17.51
C PRO A 511 -8.49 25.35 -18.67
N SER A 512 -8.78 26.64 -18.89
CA SER A 512 -8.30 27.44 -20.02
C SER A 512 -7.08 28.31 -19.70
N ASP A 513 -6.73 28.45 -18.42
CA ASP A 513 -5.73 29.42 -18.00
C ASP A 513 -4.35 28.75 -17.88
N PRO A 514 -3.26 29.48 -18.17
CA PRO A 514 -1.91 28.99 -17.91
C PRO A 514 -1.75 28.57 -16.45
N PHE A 515 -1.01 27.47 -16.21
CA PHE A 515 -0.75 26.98 -14.86
C PHE A 515 -0.13 28.08 -13.99
N SER A 516 -0.78 28.36 -12.85
CA SER A 516 -0.42 29.42 -11.92
C SER A 516 -0.45 28.89 -10.49
N LEU A 517 0.67 29.07 -9.79
CA LEU A 517 0.91 28.50 -8.46
C LEU A 517 1.36 29.62 -7.52
N VAL A 518 0.64 29.80 -6.41
CA VAL A 518 1.10 30.68 -5.32
C VAL A 518 1.56 29.81 -4.17
N LEU A 519 2.85 29.84 -3.86
CA LEU A 519 3.40 29.25 -2.64
C LEU A 519 3.38 30.30 -1.53
N GLN A 520 2.80 29.96 -0.39
CA GLN A 520 2.67 30.83 0.76
C GLN A 520 3.26 30.16 2.00
N LEU A 521 4.26 30.79 2.61
CA LEU A 521 4.68 30.46 3.96
C LEU A 521 3.92 31.39 4.91
N ARG A 522 3.19 30.84 5.89
CA ARG A 522 2.49 31.63 6.91
C ARG A 522 2.94 31.25 8.31
N ALA A 523 3.08 32.27 9.17
CA ALA A 523 3.30 32.10 10.60
C ALA A 523 2.15 32.79 11.34
N VAL A 524 1.31 32.02 12.02
CA VAL A 524 0.08 32.51 12.66
C VAL A 524 0.11 32.31 14.16
N LEU A 525 -0.38 33.31 14.89
CA LEU A 525 -0.65 33.25 16.32
C LEU A 525 -2.16 33.04 16.50
N GLY A 526 -2.53 31.98 17.21
CA GLY A 526 -3.90 31.63 17.51
C GLY A 526 -4.26 31.82 18.98
N VAL A 527 -5.47 32.30 19.24
CA VAL A 527 -6.05 32.49 20.57
C VAL A 527 -7.34 31.68 20.69
N ARG A 528 -7.36 30.70 21.59
CA ARG A 528 -8.55 29.89 21.91
C ARG A 528 -9.51 30.72 22.77
N LEU A 529 -10.66 31.08 22.19
CA LEU A 529 -11.69 31.87 22.86
C LEU A 529 -12.63 30.98 23.67
N LEU A 530 -13.07 29.89 23.05
CA LEU A 530 -14.02 28.92 23.59
C LEU A 530 -13.47 27.50 23.37
N ARG A 531 -14.10 26.49 23.96
CA ARG A 531 -13.79 25.10 23.62
C ARG A 531 -14.13 24.87 22.14
N GLY A 532 -13.11 24.52 21.35
CA GLY A 532 -13.27 24.21 19.93
C GLY A 532 -13.37 25.41 18.99
N VAL A 533 -13.16 26.64 19.47
CA VAL A 533 -13.13 27.84 18.61
C VAL A 533 -11.92 28.71 18.95
N ALA A 534 -11.12 29.05 17.95
CA ALA A 534 -10.00 29.97 18.07
C ALA A 534 -10.03 31.03 16.96
N LEU A 535 -9.52 32.21 17.27
CA LEU A 535 -9.15 33.21 16.26
C LEU A 535 -7.67 33.12 16.00
N PHE A 536 -7.24 33.29 14.77
CA PHE A 536 -5.82 33.38 14.44
C PHE A 536 -5.53 34.54 13.50
N GLY A 537 -4.32 35.04 13.59
CA GLY A 537 -3.79 36.08 12.73
C GLY A 537 -2.28 35.98 12.60
N GLY A 538 -1.74 36.36 11.46
CA GLY A 538 -0.31 36.19 11.23
C GLY A 538 0.22 36.84 9.96
N LEU A 539 1.53 36.69 9.80
CA LEU A 539 2.27 37.18 8.65
C LEU A 539 2.37 36.07 7.60
N THR A 540 2.33 36.47 6.33
CA THR A 540 2.54 35.57 5.19
C THR A 540 3.70 36.07 4.35
N PHE A 541 4.35 35.12 3.67
CA PHE A 541 5.33 35.40 2.64
C PHE A 541 4.99 34.55 1.43
N ASN A 542 4.81 35.21 0.30
CA ASN A 542 4.23 34.61 -0.89
C ASN A 542 5.22 34.62 -2.05
N GLN A 543 5.13 33.60 -2.88
CA GLN A 543 5.86 33.44 -4.12
C GLN A 543 4.86 33.04 -5.20
N HIS A 544 4.79 33.81 -6.28
CA HIS A 544 3.93 33.52 -7.42
C HIS A 544 4.76 32.98 -8.57
N LEU A 545 4.52 31.71 -8.90
CA LEU A 545 5.10 31.06 -10.05
C LEU A 545 4.03 30.99 -11.15
N SER A 546 4.37 31.52 -12.33
CA SER A 546 3.44 31.60 -13.45
C SER A 546 4.19 31.49 -14.78
N ALA A 547 3.50 30.92 -15.77
CA ALA A 547 3.93 30.97 -17.16
C ALA A 547 3.66 32.34 -17.82
N ASP A 548 2.77 33.13 -17.23
CA ASP A 548 2.46 34.49 -17.67
C ASP A 548 3.58 35.45 -17.24
N PRO A 549 4.28 36.11 -18.19
CA PRO A 549 5.33 37.06 -17.88
C PRO A 549 4.82 38.34 -17.21
N ASP A 550 3.52 38.67 -17.38
CA ASP A 550 2.89 39.86 -16.81
C ASP A 550 2.22 39.59 -15.45
N ALA A 551 2.43 38.40 -14.87
CA ALA A 551 1.86 38.03 -13.58
C ALA A 551 2.34 38.96 -12.45
N GLU A 552 1.40 39.72 -11.88
CA GLU A 552 1.71 40.73 -10.85
C GLU A 552 1.70 40.18 -9.42
N SER A 553 2.34 40.92 -8.49
CA SER A 553 2.17 40.68 -7.06
C SER A 553 0.72 40.83 -6.65
N LEU A 554 0.20 39.85 -5.92
CA LEU A 554 -1.22 39.83 -5.54
C LEU A 554 -1.49 40.51 -4.20
N GLY A 555 -0.45 40.83 -3.41
CA GLY A 555 -0.56 41.36 -2.05
C GLY A 555 -0.72 42.88 -1.97
N LEU A 556 -1.35 43.33 -0.88
CA LEU A 556 -1.69 44.74 -0.63
C LEU A 556 -0.45 45.61 -0.31
N LEU A 557 0.60 45.01 0.24
CA LEU A 557 1.82 45.72 0.66
C LEU A 557 2.83 45.94 -0.48
N GLY A 558 2.51 45.50 -1.70
CA GLY A 558 3.44 45.48 -2.82
C GLY A 558 4.49 44.37 -2.72
N GLY A 559 5.20 44.10 -3.81
CA GLY A 559 6.14 42.98 -3.89
C GLY A 559 7.32 43.22 -4.83
N ALA A 560 8.35 42.40 -4.67
CA ALA A 560 9.44 42.31 -5.63
C ALA A 560 8.95 41.56 -6.88
N ARG A 561 9.21 42.10 -8.06
CA ARG A 561 8.92 41.48 -9.35
C ARG A 561 10.20 40.98 -9.99
N PHE A 562 10.12 39.81 -10.62
CA PHE A 562 11.24 39.16 -11.28
C PHE A 562 10.91 38.94 -12.75
N HIS A 563 11.77 39.46 -13.62
CA HIS A 563 11.67 39.28 -15.07
C HIS A 563 12.81 38.36 -15.50
N GLU A 564 12.63 37.05 -15.34
CA GLU A 564 13.61 36.06 -15.77
C GLU A 564 13.02 35.25 -16.95
N GLY A 565 13.44 35.62 -18.16
CA GLY A 565 13.05 34.97 -19.42
C GLY A 565 11.62 35.27 -19.89
N ASP A 566 11.48 35.57 -21.18
CA ASP A 566 10.19 35.83 -21.86
C ASP A 566 9.36 34.56 -22.11
N THR A 567 9.87 33.38 -21.75
CA THR A 567 9.21 32.09 -21.99
C THR A 567 9.37 31.14 -20.82
N GLY A 568 8.29 30.46 -20.44
CA GLY A 568 8.31 29.37 -19.45
C GLY A 568 7.73 29.71 -18.07
N PHE A 569 7.60 28.67 -17.24
CA PHE A 569 7.15 28.78 -15.86
C PHE A 569 8.30 29.27 -14.98
N ALA A 570 8.15 30.46 -14.40
CA ALA A 570 9.18 31.08 -13.57
C ALA A 570 8.56 31.75 -12.34
N LEU A 571 9.41 32.08 -11.36
CA LEU A 571 9.03 32.95 -10.26
C LEU A 571 8.84 34.37 -10.80
N ARG A 572 7.62 34.90 -10.69
CA ARG A 572 7.24 36.21 -11.24
C ARG A 572 7.20 37.30 -10.17
N ALA A 573 6.73 36.96 -8.98
CA ALA A 573 6.62 37.92 -7.88
C ALA A 573 6.80 37.27 -6.51
N MET A 574 7.26 38.07 -5.56
CA MET A 574 7.30 37.73 -4.13
C MET A 574 6.81 38.92 -3.30
N TRP A 575 6.03 38.67 -2.26
CA TRP A 575 5.55 39.75 -1.39
C TRP A 575 5.29 39.26 0.04
N PRO A 576 5.49 40.12 1.04
CA PRO A 576 4.95 39.90 2.37
C PRO A 576 3.45 40.21 2.40
N GLY A 577 2.72 39.55 3.28
CA GLY A 577 1.29 39.74 3.45
C GLY A 577 0.84 39.41 4.88
N PHE A 578 -0.48 39.31 5.05
CA PHE A 578 -1.07 38.92 6.32
C PHE A 578 -2.31 38.04 6.11
N THR A 579 -2.61 37.22 7.12
CA THR A 579 -3.81 36.39 7.14
C THR A 579 -4.53 36.51 8.47
N LEU A 580 -5.85 36.39 8.41
CA LEU A 580 -6.75 36.40 9.56
C LEU A 580 -7.78 35.29 9.37
N GLY A 581 -8.14 34.60 10.44
CA GLY A 581 -9.11 33.53 10.34
C GLY A 581 -9.68 33.04 11.67
N VAL A 582 -10.60 32.10 11.53
CA VAL A 582 -11.25 31.39 12.62
C VAL A 582 -10.98 29.91 12.43
N GLN A 583 -10.61 29.23 13.51
CA GLN A 583 -10.45 27.79 13.56
C GLN A 583 -11.56 27.19 14.43
N GLY A 584 -12.22 26.16 13.89
CA GLY A 584 -13.31 25.40 14.50
C GLY A 584 -12.95 23.92 14.69
N LEU A 585 -13.87 23.21 15.36
CA LEU A 585 -13.76 21.82 15.84
C LEU A 585 -13.25 20.78 14.85
#